data_AF-A0A4Y7UG63-F1
#
_entry.id   AF-A0A4Y7UG63-F1
#
_cell.length_a   1.000
_cell.length_b   1.000
_cell.length_c   1.000
_cell.angle_alpha   90.00
_cell.angle_beta   90.00
_cell.angle_gamma   90.00
#
_symmetry.space_group_name_H-M   'P 1'
#
loop_
_entity.id
_entity.type
_entity.pdbx_description
1 polymer ?
#
loop_
_entity_poly.entity_id
_entity_poly.type
_entity_poly.pdbx_seq_one_letter_code
_entity_poly.pdbx_strand_id
1 'polypeptide(L)'
;MNNQLKIILILLSLGSIFLAYDRFEKNRSFNHLMGNFEMTRGKVLKVFISNKTSLRGGSARNDITYSYLVGSEHYVTKNIENEYIVIPNITPKTNCDYIVIYQKGNPNNSILLLNYPVNSSEDLERYKEIFKDKIPEDAIKQD
;
A
#
# COMPACT_ATOMS: atom_id res chain seq x y z
N MET A 1 -43.62 11.70 4.29
CA MET A 1 -42.32 11.43 3.64
C MET A 1 -42.51 10.42 2.52
N ASN A 2 -42.27 10.80 1.27
CA ASN A 2 -42.46 9.94 0.09
C ASN A 2 -41.58 8.67 0.19
N ASN A 3 -42.10 7.51 -0.22
CA ASN A 3 -41.39 6.23 -0.21
C ASN A 3 -40.07 6.28 -0.99
N GLN A 4 -39.99 7.08 -2.07
CA GLN A 4 -38.74 7.31 -2.80
C GLN A 4 -37.66 7.96 -1.90
N LEU A 5 -38.03 8.96 -1.09
CA LEU A 5 -37.08 9.63 -0.19
C LEU A 5 -36.59 8.69 0.91
N LYS A 6 -37.47 7.80 1.42
CA LYS A 6 -37.09 6.78 2.40
C LYS A 6 -36.05 5.80 1.83
N ILE A 7 -36.25 5.33 0.59
CA ILE A 7 -35.31 4.41 -0.08
C ILE A 7 -33.94 5.09 -0.29
N ILE A 8 -33.93 6.35 -0.73
CA ILE A 8 -32.68 7.12 -0.91
C ILE A 8 -31.94 7.25 0.43
N LEU A 9 -32.63 7.59 1.52
CA LEU A 9 -32.02 7.71 2.85
C LEU A 9 -31.42 6.39 3.33
N ILE A 10 -32.09 5.26 3.11
CA ILE A 10 -31.57 3.95 3.46
C ILE A 10 -30.29 3.65 2.68
N LEU A 11 -30.28 3.88 1.36
CA LEU A 11 -29.10 3.67 0.53
C LEU A 11 -27.91 4.55 0.95
N LEU A 12 -28.17 5.82 1.29
CA LEU A 12 -27.14 6.72 1.82
C LEU A 12 -26.59 6.22 3.15
N SER A 13 -27.44 5.73 4.05
CA SER A 13 -27.02 5.20 5.35
C SER A 13 -26.19 3.91 5.22
N LEU A 14 -26.57 3.00 4.32
CA LEU A 14 -25.79 1.79 4.07
C LEU A 14 -24.45 2.12 3.41
N GLY A 15 -24.45 3.08 2.48
CA GLY A 15 -23.23 3.56 1.84
C GLY A 15 -22.24 4.17 2.83
N SER A 16 -22.71 4.99 3.77
CA SER A 16 -21.84 5.61 4.77
C SER A 16 -21.26 4.59 5.76
N ILE A 17 -22.05 3.62 6.21
CA ILE A 17 -21.59 2.51 7.06
C ILE A 17 -20.51 1.69 6.34
N PHE A 18 -20.74 1.36 5.07
CA PHE A 18 -19.76 0.63 4.25
C PHE A 18 -18.43 1.40 4.12
N LEU A 19 -18.49 2.69 3.83
CA LEU A 19 -17.29 3.53 3.72
C LEU A 19 -16.54 3.66 5.05
N ALA A 20 -17.25 3.77 6.17
CA ALA A 20 -16.64 3.81 7.50
C ALA A 20 -15.93 2.48 7.83
N TYR A 21 -16.56 1.35 7.50
CA TYR A 21 -15.97 0.03 7.67
C TYR A 21 -14.69 -0.16 6.83
N ASP A 22 -14.72 0.21 5.55
CA ASP A 22 -13.54 0.13 4.66
C ASP A 22 -12.35 0.95 5.17
N ARG A 23 -12.60 2.17 5.70
CA ARG A 23 -11.56 2.98 6.34
C ARG A 23 -11.01 2.33 7.61
N PHE A 24 -11.89 1.81 8.47
CA PHE A 24 -11.50 1.14 9.70
C PHE A 24 -10.60 -0.06 9.42
N GLU A 25 -10.97 -0.90 8.44
CA GLU A 25 -10.21 -2.09 8.10
C GLU A 25 -8.84 -1.76 7.50
N LYS A 26 -8.76 -0.73 6.62
CA LYS A 26 -7.48 -0.25 6.09
C LYS A 26 -6.55 0.27 7.18
N ASN A 27 -7.06 1.11 8.07
CA ASN A 27 -6.31 1.64 9.20
C ASN A 27 -5.84 0.50 10.12
N ARG A 28 -6.71 -0.48 10.40
CA ARG A 28 -6.36 -1.67 11.17
C ARG A 28 -5.22 -2.46 10.51
N SER A 29 -5.35 -2.79 9.23
CA SER A 29 -4.33 -3.52 8.47
C SER A 29 -2.99 -2.79 8.49
N PHE A 30 -3.02 -1.48 8.28
CA PHE A 30 -1.83 -0.64 8.34
C PHE A 30 -1.18 -0.66 9.74
N ASN A 31 -1.95 -0.43 10.81
CA ASN A 31 -1.41 -0.44 12.18
C ASN A 31 -0.82 -1.80 12.58
N HIS A 32 -1.44 -2.91 12.16
CA HIS A 32 -0.88 -4.25 12.40
C HIS A 32 0.42 -4.49 11.64
N LEU A 33 0.52 -3.98 10.41
CA LEU A 33 1.77 -4.01 9.66
C LEU A 33 2.85 -3.23 10.42
N MET A 34 2.59 -1.97 10.77
CA MET A 34 3.57 -1.11 11.45
C MET A 34 4.05 -1.67 12.80
N GLY A 35 3.17 -2.33 13.56
CA GLY A 35 3.50 -2.88 14.87
C GLY A 35 4.21 -4.24 14.87
N ASN A 36 4.22 -4.97 13.75
CA ASN A 36 4.79 -6.32 13.68
C ASN A 36 5.29 -6.68 12.28
N PHE A 37 6.13 -5.82 11.71
CA PHE A 37 6.69 -6.03 10.38
C PHE A 37 8.02 -6.80 10.38
N GLU A 38 8.31 -7.37 9.22
CA GLU A 38 9.63 -7.79 8.77
C GLU A 38 9.93 -7.18 7.41
N MET A 39 11.20 -7.30 7.00
CA MET A 39 11.70 -6.77 5.74
C MET A 39 12.27 -7.87 4.86
N THR A 40 11.98 -7.73 3.58
CA THR A 40 12.62 -8.50 2.50
C THR A 40 12.79 -7.59 1.28
N ARG A 41 13.31 -8.14 0.20
CA ARG A 41 13.37 -7.46 -1.09
C ARG A 41 12.28 -7.97 -2.02
N GLY A 42 11.74 -7.10 -2.85
CA GLY A 42 10.69 -7.40 -3.82
C GLY A 42 10.92 -6.73 -5.16
N LYS A 43 10.25 -7.27 -6.17
CA LYS A 43 10.34 -6.84 -7.57
C LYS A 43 9.03 -6.26 -8.05
N VAL A 44 9.12 -5.10 -8.70
CA VAL A 44 7.98 -4.50 -9.41
C VAL A 44 7.62 -5.37 -10.61
N LEU A 45 6.36 -5.80 -10.68
CA LEU A 45 5.83 -6.56 -11.82
C LEU A 45 5.04 -5.66 -12.78
N LYS A 46 4.21 -4.76 -12.22
CA LYS A 46 3.34 -3.88 -12.99
C LYS A 46 3.15 -2.57 -12.25
N VAL A 47 3.17 -1.47 -12.99
CA VAL A 47 2.85 -0.14 -12.48
C VAL A 47 1.74 0.43 -13.33
N PHE A 48 0.71 0.96 -12.68
CA PHE A 48 -0.30 1.79 -13.31
C PHE A 48 -0.18 3.21 -12.76
N ILE A 49 0.28 4.13 -13.60
CA ILE A 49 0.28 5.55 -13.29
C ILE A 49 -0.95 6.18 -13.95
N SER A 50 -1.81 6.73 -13.13
CA SER A 50 -2.96 7.49 -13.56
C SER A 50 -2.54 8.90 -13.94
N ASN A 51 -2.30 9.12 -15.24
CA ASN A 51 -1.96 10.44 -15.77
C ASN A 51 -3.18 11.38 -15.91
N LYS A 52 -4.31 11.14 -15.21
CA LYS A 52 -5.57 11.84 -15.48
C LYS A 52 -6.25 12.35 -14.21
N THR A 53 -6.25 13.67 -14.06
CA THR A 53 -7.46 14.40 -13.64
C THR A 53 -8.58 13.99 -14.61
N SER A 54 -9.52 13.14 -14.18
CA SER A 54 -10.61 12.80 -15.09
C SER A 54 -11.47 14.04 -15.36
N LEU A 55 -11.91 14.19 -16.60
CA LEU A 55 -12.89 15.21 -17.03
C LEU A 55 -14.26 15.08 -16.31
N ARG A 56 -14.43 14.07 -15.44
CA ARG A 56 -15.64 13.78 -14.66
C ARG A 56 -15.39 13.87 -13.14
N GLY A 57 -14.29 14.50 -12.70
CA GLY A 57 -14.03 14.78 -11.28
C GLY A 57 -13.50 13.61 -10.44
N GLY A 58 -13.33 12.42 -11.03
CA GLY A 58 -12.62 11.31 -10.38
C GLY A 58 -11.10 11.41 -10.55
N SER A 59 -10.35 11.28 -9.47
CA SER A 59 -8.91 11.01 -9.49
C SER A 59 -8.71 9.50 -9.58
N ALA A 60 -8.32 9.00 -10.75
CA ALA A 60 -7.82 7.63 -10.81
C ALA A 60 -6.50 7.58 -10.01
N ARG A 61 -6.37 6.55 -9.16
CA ARG A 61 -5.25 6.39 -8.23
C ARG A 61 -4.16 5.56 -8.88
N ASN A 62 -2.91 5.85 -8.55
CA ASN A 62 -1.80 5.02 -8.98
C ASN A 62 -1.88 3.65 -8.29
N ASP A 63 -1.40 2.61 -8.97
CA ASP A 63 -1.27 1.28 -8.36
C ASP A 63 0.01 0.57 -8.80
N ILE A 64 0.50 -0.30 -7.93
CA ILE A 64 1.69 -1.09 -8.15
C ILE A 64 1.44 -2.53 -7.75
N THR A 65 1.83 -3.45 -8.63
CA THR A 65 1.86 -4.88 -8.38
C THR A 65 3.31 -5.32 -8.29
N TYR A 66 3.64 -6.08 -7.26
CA TYR A 66 4.99 -6.55 -6.99
C TYR A 66 4.99 -7.96 -6.44
N SER A 67 6.16 -8.58 -6.49
CA SER A 67 6.41 -9.91 -5.93
C SER A 67 7.55 -9.89 -4.93
N TYR A 68 7.53 -10.81 -3.98
CA TYR A 68 8.62 -10.99 -3.03
C TYR A 68 8.59 -12.41 -2.44
N LEU A 69 9.65 -12.76 -1.71
CA LEU A 69 9.81 -14.06 -1.07
C LEU A 69 9.87 -13.90 0.45
N VAL A 70 9.20 -14.82 1.15
CA VAL A 70 9.34 -15.06 2.59
C VAL A 70 9.72 -16.51 2.77
N GLY A 71 10.99 -16.77 3.11
CA GLY A 71 11.54 -18.12 3.07
C GLY A 71 11.48 -18.72 1.66
N SER A 72 10.66 -19.75 1.47
CA SER A 72 10.44 -20.42 0.17
C SER A 72 9.12 -20.03 -0.50
N GLU A 73 8.28 -19.24 0.17
CA GLU A 73 6.96 -18.88 -0.31
C GLU A 73 7.01 -17.59 -1.14
N HIS A 74 6.26 -17.59 -2.24
CA HIS A 74 6.19 -16.48 -3.18
C HIS A 74 4.86 -15.75 -3.07
N TYR A 75 4.95 -14.44 -2.87
CA TYR A 75 3.80 -13.56 -2.69
C TYR A 75 3.71 -12.58 -3.85
N VAL A 76 2.48 -12.32 -4.30
CA VAL A 76 2.18 -11.29 -5.30
C VAL A 76 1.11 -10.38 -4.75
N THR A 77 1.47 -9.12 -4.51
CA THR A 77 0.60 -8.14 -3.86
C THR A 77 0.38 -6.95 -4.78
N LYS A 78 -0.80 -6.33 -4.65
CA LYS A 78 -1.13 -5.05 -5.27
C LYS A 78 -1.37 -4.00 -4.18
N ASN A 79 -0.63 -2.90 -4.23
CA ASN A 79 -0.95 -1.71 -3.44
C ASN A 79 -1.51 -0.63 -4.36
N ILE A 80 -2.61 -0.02 -3.93
CA ILE A 80 -3.20 1.16 -4.55
C ILE A 80 -2.85 2.35 -3.67
N GLU A 81 -2.45 3.45 -4.30
CA GLU A 81 -2.17 4.70 -3.61
C GLU A 81 -3.32 5.09 -2.67
N ASN A 82 -2.98 5.50 -1.46
CA ASN A 82 -3.95 5.87 -0.43
C ASN A 82 -3.34 6.85 0.57
N GLU A 83 -3.94 6.99 1.75
CA GLU A 83 -3.47 7.89 2.81
C GLU A 83 -2.16 7.43 3.48
N TYR A 84 -1.74 6.18 3.27
CA TYR A 84 -0.53 5.58 3.85
C TYR A 84 0.56 5.25 2.81
N ILE A 85 0.17 5.02 1.56
CA ILE A 85 1.06 4.55 0.48
C ILE A 85 1.14 5.62 -0.60
N VAL A 86 2.33 6.15 -0.85
CA VAL A 86 2.63 7.03 -1.98
C VAL A 86 3.17 6.20 -3.14
N ILE A 87 2.59 6.36 -4.33
CA ILE A 87 3.15 5.79 -5.56
C ILE A 87 3.50 6.96 -6.47
N PRO A 88 4.79 7.14 -6.82
CA PRO A 88 5.24 8.29 -7.58
C PRO A 88 4.53 8.37 -8.94
N ASN A 89 4.27 9.58 -9.40
CA ASN A 89 3.67 9.84 -10.73
C ASN A 89 4.63 9.53 -11.89
N ILE A 90 5.83 9.04 -11.59
CA ILE A 90 6.83 8.59 -12.55
C ILE A 90 7.02 7.10 -12.31
N THR A 91 7.00 6.32 -13.39
CA THR A 91 7.21 4.88 -13.32
C THR A 91 8.56 4.57 -12.64
N PRO A 92 8.58 3.80 -11.54
CA PRO A 92 9.81 3.39 -10.87
C PRO A 92 10.64 2.47 -11.76
N LYS A 93 11.93 2.33 -11.43
CA LYS A 93 12.84 1.43 -12.15
C LYS A 93 12.40 -0.02 -11.93
N THR A 94 12.04 -0.73 -12.98
CA THR A 94 11.58 -2.12 -12.90
C THR A 94 12.71 -3.15 -12.91
N ASN A 95 13.95 -2.71 -13.14
CA ASN A 95 15.15 -3.55 -13.17
C ASN A 95 15.90 -3.60 -11.83
N CYS A 96 15.36 -2.98 -10.77
CA CYS A 96 15.92 -2.99 -9.43
C CYS A 96 14.95 -3.67 -8.46
N ASP A 97 15.50 -4.26 -7.40
CA ASP A 97 14.69 -4.69 -6.27
C ASP A 97 14.44 -3.50 -5.34
N TYR A 98 13.37 -3.57 -4.54
CA TYR A 98 13.04 -2.58 -3.52
C TYR A 98 12.74 -3.26 -2.19
N ILE A 99 12.79 -2.52 -1.09
CA ILE A 99 12.34 -3.04 0.20
C ILE A 99 10.85 -3.32 0.18
N VAL A 100 10.48 -4.49 0.69
CA VAL A 100 9.11 -4.84 1.08
C VAL A 100 9.09 -4.96 2.58
N ILE A 101 8.16 -4.24 3.21
CA ILE A 101 7.75 -4.52 4.58
C ILE A 101 6.49 -5.39 4.55
N TYR A 102 6.45 -6.44 5.37
CA TYR A 102 5.30 -7.35 5.47
C TYR A 102 5.02 -7.70 6.93
N GLN A 103 3.76 -8.01 7.25
CA GLN A 103 3.37 -8.42 8.60
C GLN A 103 3.83 -9.86 8.87
N LYS A 104 4.60 -10.11 9.95
CA LYS A 104 5.20 -11.44 10.26
C LYS A 104 4.20 -12.61 10.24
N GLY A 105 2.96 -12.39 10.66
CA GLY A 105 1.91 -13.42 10.70
C GLY A 105 0.93 -13.41 9.51
N ASN A 106 1.06 -12.45 8.60
CA ASN A 106 0.22 -12.35 7.41
C ASN A 106 0.98 -11.60 6.30
N PRO A 107 1.86 -12.28 5.56
CA PRO A 107 2.68 -11.60 4.55
C PRO A 107 1.84 -10.88 3.48
N ASN A 108 0.64 -11.37 3.14
CA ASN A 108 -0.26 -10.67 2.20
C ASN A 108 -0.54 -9.20 2.57
N ASN A 109 -0.45 -8.85 3.86
CA ASN A 109 -0.40 -7.46 4.30
C ASN A 109 1.04 -6.95 4.17
N SER A 110 1.34 -6.33 3.03
CA SER A 110 2.67 -5.82 2.69
C SER A 110 2.63 -4.48 1.96
N ILE A 111 3.76 -3.77 2.01
CA ILE A 111 4.00 -2.53 1.27
C ILE A 111 5.39 -2.59 0.62
N LEU A 112 5.47 -2.27 -0.68
CA LEU A 112 6.72 -2.05 -1.39
C LEU A 112 7.14 -0.58 -1.25
N LEU A 113 8.35 -0.33 -0.76
CA LEU A 113 8.88 1.00 -0.48
C LEU A 113 9.77 1.47 -1.65
N LEU A 114 9.18 2.25 -2.55
CA LEU A 114 9.81 2.67 -3.81
C LEU A 114 10.97 3.66 -3.66
N ASN A 115 11.13 4.27 -2.49
CA ASN A 115 12.27 5.12 -2.12
C ASN A 115 13.48 4.32 -1.58
N TYR A 116 13.33 3.01 -1.38
CA TYR A 116 14.37 2.13 -0.82
C TYR A 116 14.81 1.05 -1.82
N PRO A 117 15.57 1.41 -2.88
CA PRO A 117 16.09 0.43 -3.84
C PRO A 117 17.16 -0.46 -3.21
N VAL A 118 17.14 -1.75 -3.52
CA VAL A 118 18.08 -2.76 -3.04
C VAL A 118 18.92 -3.24 -4.22
N ASN A 119 20.16 -2.78 -4.30
CA ASN A 119 21.09 -3.16 -5.38
C ASN A 119 22.05 -4.28 -4.94
N SER A 120 22.20 -4.47 -3.63
CA SER A 120 23.04 -5.52 -3.06
C SER A 120 22.48 -6.06 -1.74
N SER A 121 23.08 -7.13 -1.22
CA SER A 121 22.71 -7.67 0.10
C SER A 121 23.05 -6.70 1.22
N GLU A 122 24.12 -5.91 1.07
CA GLU A 122 24.53 -4.88 2.03
C GLU A 122 23.50 -3.75 2.13
N ASP A 123 22.81 -3.40 1.03
CA ASP A 123 21.70 -2.44 1.08
C ASP A 123 20.57 -2.94 1.98
N LEU A 124 20.20 -4.22 1.85
CA LEU A 124 19.14 -4.82 2.66
C LEU A 124 19.51 -4.82 4.16
N GLU A 125 20.73 -5.21 4.52
CA GLU A 125 21.17 -5.19 5.91
C GLU A 125 21.26 -3.76 6.47
N ARG A 126 21.70 -2.79 5.67
CA ARG A 126 21.67 -1.38 6.06
C ARG A 126 20.25 -0.90 6.35
N TYR A 127 19.29 -1.24 5.50
CA TYR A 127 17.89 -0.87 5.71
C TYR A 127 17.28 -1.57 6.92
N LYS A 128 17.65 -2.82 7.19
CA LYS A 128 17.24 -3.52 8.41
C LYS A 128 17.67 -2.79 9.67
N GLU A 129 18.89 -2.24 9.71
CA GLU A 129 19.36 -1.46 10.85
C GLU A 129 18.64 -0.11 10.96
N ILE A 130 18.41 0.59 9.84
CA ILE A 130 17.68 1.87 9.83
C ILE A 130 16.23 1.70 10.35
N PHE A 131 15.57 0.61 9.99
CA PHE A 131 14.16 0.35 10.31
C PHE A 131 13.98 -0.33 11.67
N LYS A 132 15.07 -0.70 12.36
CA LYS A 132 15.05 -1.50 13.59
C LYS A 132 14.23 -0.87 14.70
N ASP A 133 14.35 0.44 14.88
CA ASP A 133 13.68 1.17 15.95
C ASP A 133 12.31 1.72 15.51
N LYS A 134 12.22 2.22 14.27
CA LYS A 134 10.99 2.71 13.66
C LYS A 134 11.08 2.70 12.13
N ILE A 135 9.92 2.63 11.48
CA ILE A 135 9.83 2.87 10.04
C ILE A 135 10.15 4.35 9.77
N PRO A 136 11.06 4.66 8.84
CA PRO A 136 11.39 6.03 8.47
C PRO A 136 10.19 6.81 7.95
N GLU A 137 10.23 8.11 8.21
CA GLU A 137 9.16 9.04 7.93
C GLU A 137 8.86 9.21 6.44
N ASP A 138 9.87 9.03 5.59
CA ASP A 138 9.75 9.09 4.14
C ASP A 138 9.30 7.76 3.51
N ALA A 139 9.26 6.66 4.28
CA ALA A 139 8.89 5.33 3.77
C ALA A 139 7.39 5.21 3.43
N ILE A 140 6.56 5.99 4.10
CA ILE A 140 5.11 5.97 4.02
C ILE A 140 4.58 7.41 3.91
N LYS A 141 3.36 7.56 3.41
CA LYS A 141 2.72 8.87 3.40
C LYS A 141 2.44 9.31 4.84
N GLN A 142 2.80 10.55 5.16
CA GLN A 142 2.45 11.17 6.43
C GLN A 142 1.15 11.97 6.28
N ASP A 143 0.40 12.03 7.39
CA ASP A 143 -0.81 12.85 7.54
C ASP A 143 -0.53 14.36 7.47
#